data_AF-A0A5J5ICD0-F1
#
_entry.id   AF-A0A5J5ICD0-F1
#
_cell.length_a   1.000
_cell.length_b   1.000
_cell.length_c   1.000
_cell.angle_alpha   90.00
_cell.angle_beta   90.00
_cell.angle_gamma   90.00
#
_symmetry.space_group_name_H-M   'P 1'
#
loop_
_entity.id
_entity.type
_entity.pdbx_description
1 polymer ?
#
loop_
_entity_poly.entity_id
_entity_poly.type
_entity_poly.pdbx_seq_one_letter_code
_entity_poly.pdbx_strand_id
1 'polypeptide(L)'
;MHHANLSRSPAPTPVIHPWDYVAMRRRAAGLSVGQVAQALGGRAYERHLRLLETTGMRISIVADLNVAMPFSDDVYRQLADLPPHQHPRLCQRCGWDERTEVPDCADGFTSWSRDDTTICTRCERQAAA
;
A
#
# COMPACT_ATOMS: atom_id res chain seq x y z
N MET A 1 19.38 -40.62 -11.81
CA MET A 1 18.17 -40.00 -11.23
C MET A 1 18.39 -38.49 -11.23
N HIS A 2 17.77 -37.77 -12.16
CA HIS A 2 17.87 -36.30 -12.21
C HIS A 2 16.62 -35.73 -11.56
N HIS A 3 16.79 -35.13 -10.38
CA HIS A 3 15.75 -34.31 -9.77
C HIS A 3 15.59 -33.08 -10.63
N ALA A 4 14.56 -33.07 -11.48
CA ALA A 4 14.10 -31.86 -12.15
C ALA A 4 13.62 -30.89 -11.06
N ASN A 5 14.48 -29.93 -10.73
CA ASN A 5 14.12 -28.81 -9.86
C ASN A 5 13.18 -27.93 -10.69
N LEU A 6 11.88 -28.19 -10.58
CA LEU A 6 10.85 -27.34 -11.15
C LEU A 6 10.94 -25.99 -10.44
N SER A 7 11.76 -25.08 -10.98
CA SER A 7 11.78 -23.69 -10.58
C SER A 7 10.37 -23.15 -10.76
N ARG A 8 9.64 -23.03 -9.66
CA ARG A 8 8.36 -22.34 -9.60
C ARG A 8 8.63 -20.91 -10.06
N SER A 9 8.31 -20.59 -11.31
CA SER A 9 8.32 -19.19 -11.75
C SER A 9 7.48 -18.40 -10.75
N PRO A 10 8.03 -17.33 -10.15
CA PRO A 10 7.23 -16.51 -9.25
C PRO A 10 6.04 -16.02 -10.06
N ALA A 11 4.83 -16.25 -9.54
CA ALA A 11 3.62 -15.68 -10.13
C ALA A 11 3.85 -14.17 -10.30
N PRO A 12 3.39 -13.56 -11.40
CA PRO A 12 3.56 -12.13 -11.60
C PRO A 12 2.98 -11.39 -10.38
N THR A 13 3.82 -10.60 -9.73
CA THR A 13 3.42 -9.74 -8.61
C THR A 13 2.21 -8.91 -9.06
N PRO A 14 1.08 -8.94 -8.34
CA PRO A 14 -0.07 -8.10 -8.68
C PRO A 14 0.37 -6.64 -8.80
N VAL A 15 0.02 -6.01 -9.92
CA VAL A 15 0.26 -4.57 -10.12
C VAL A 15 -0.68 -3.82 -9.20
N ILE A 16 -0.13 -2.98 -8.32
CA ILE A 16 -0.92 -2.13 -7.44
C ILE A 16 -1.22 -0.86 -8.20
N HIS A 17 -2.50 -0.57 -8.44
CA HIS A 17 -2.92 0.69 -9.06
C HIS A 17 -3.10 1.80 -8.00
N PRO A 18 -3.20 3.07 -8.42
CA PRO A 18 -3.36 4.19 -7.47
C PRO A 18 -4.58 4.07 -6.56
N TRP A 19 -5.73 3.63 -7.09
CA TRP A 19 -6.95 3.41 -6.31
C TRP A 19 -6.79 2.26 -5.31
N ASP A 20 -6.04 1.22 -5.69
CA ASP A 20 -5.72 0.10 -4.79
C ASP A 20 -4.82 0.57 -3.66
N TYR A 21 -3.83 1.42 -3.96
CA TYR A 21 -2.94 2.00 -2.97
C TYR A 21 -3.70 2.82 -1.91
N VAL A 22 -4.59 3.73 -2.33
CA VAL A 22 -5.41 4.53 -1.40
C VAL A 22 -6.23 3.62 -0.48
N ALA A 23 -6.95 2.66 -1.06
CA ALA A 23 -7.78 1.73 -0.30
C ALA A 23 -6.95 0.85 0.64
N MET A 24 -5.77 0.38 0.18
CA MET A 24 -4.86 -0.46 0.94
C MET A 24 -4.30 0.27 2.15
N ARG A 25 -3.80 1.50 1.98
CA ARG A 25 -3.27 2.33 3.07
C ARG A 25 -4.34 2.60 4.13
N ARG A 26 -5.54 2.96 3.69
CA ARG A 26 -6.67 3.18 4.60
C ARG A 26 -7.03 1.92 5.39
N ARG A 27 -7.18 0.77 4.71
CA ARG A 27 -7.55 -0.50 5.36
C ARG A 27 -6.47 -0.98 6.33
N ALA A 28 -5.19 -0.84 5.98
CA ALA A 28 -4.08 -1.22 6.84
C ALA A 28 -3.97 -0.35 8.11
N ALA A 29 -4.45 0.90 8.05
CA ALA A 29 -4.60 1.75 9.22
C ALA A 29 -5.86 1.44 10.05
N GLY A 30 -6.70 0.50 9.61
CA GLY A 30 -7.97 0.18 10.28
C GLY A 30 -9.03 1.29 10.17
N LEU A 31 -8.89 2.19 9.19
CA LEU A 31 -9.75 3.37 9.06
C LEU A 31 -10.89 3.13 8.06
N SER A 32 -12.08 3.63 8.38
CA SER A 32 -13.17 3.79 7.42
C SER A 32 -13.01 5.07 6.60
N VAL A 33 -13.66 5.14 5.42
CA VAL A 33 -13.66 6.35 4.60
C VAL A 33 -14.20 7.56 5.38
N GLY A 34 -15.24 7.34 6.19
CA GLY A 34 -15.81 8.39 7.04
C GLY A 34 -14.82 8.93 8.08
N GLN A 35 -14.02 8.06 8.72
CA GLN A 35 -13.00 8.49 9.68
C GLN A 35 -11.91 9.33 9.02
N VAL A 36 -11.42 8.91 7.85
CA VAL A 36 -10.44 9.70 7.08
C VAL A 36 -11.04 11.04 6.67
N ALA A 37 -12.27 11.05 6.15
CA ALA A 37 -12.95 12.29 5.76
C ALA A 37 -13.13 13.26 6.94
N GLN A 38 -13.46 12.76 8.13
CA GLN A 38 -13.57 13.59 9.32
C GLN A 38 -12.22 14.21 9.71
N ALA A 39 -11.13 13.43 9.68
CA ALA A 39 -9.79 13.95 9.95
C ALA A 39 -9.35 15.03 8.94
N LEU A 40 -9.84 14.98 7.71
CA LEU A 40 -9.58 15.98 6.66
C LEU A 40 -10.46 17.24 6.74
N GLY A 41 -11.48 17.26 7.61
CA GLY A 41 -12.38 18.42 7.76
C GLY A 41 -13.83 18.20 7.33
N GLY A 42 -14.27 16.95 7.18
CA GLY A 42 -15.69 16.58 7.14
C GLY A 42 -16.19 15.93 5.84
N ARG A 43 -17.52 15.88 5.69
CA ARG A 43 -18.21 15.04 4.68
C ARG A 43 -17.87 15.34 3.22
N ALA A 44 -17.40 16.55 2.89
CA ALA A 44 -16.99 16.89 1.53
C ALA A 44 -15.87 15.96 1.02
N TYR A 45 -14.96 15.56 1.91
CA TYR A 45 -13.85 14.65 1.58
C TYR A 45 -14.29 13.19 1.43
N GLU A 46 -15.44 12.79 1.99
CA GLU A 46 -15.91 11.42 1.89
C GLU A 46 -16.20 11.04 0.44
N ARG A 47 -16.85 11.94 -0.31
CA ARG A 47 -17.10 11.73 -1.75
C ARG A 47 -15.80 11.66 -2.53
N HIS A 48 -14.84 12.54 -2.22
CA HIS A 48 -13.54 12.55 -2.89
C HIS A 48 -12.77 11.25 -2.67
N LEU A 49 -12.71 10.76 -1.42
CA LEU A 49 -12.06 9.49 -1.08
C LEU A 49 -12.71 8.29 -1.78
N ARG A 50 -14.04 8.24 -1.86
CA ARG A 50 -14.74 7.16 -2.61
C ARG A 50 -14.36 7.18 -4.08
N LEU A 51 -14.22 8.36 -4.67
CA LEU A 51 -13.79 8.51 -6.06
C LEU A 51 -12.33 8.10 -6.26
N LEU A 52 -11.43 8.44 -5.31
CA LEU A 52 -10.03 8.00 -5.34
C LEU A 52 -9.89 6.47 -5.26
N GLU A 53 -10.77 5.79 -4.51
CA GLU A 53 -10.79 4.33 -4.40
C GLU A 53 -11.58 3.63 -5.53
N THR A 54 -12.15 4.39 -6.48
CA THR A 54 -12.90 3.81 -7.58
C THR A 54 -11.95 3.26 -8.65
N THR A 55 -12.11 1.99 -8.99
CA THR A 55 -11.29 1.31 -9.99
C THR A 55 -11.34 2.02 -11.35
N GLY A 56 -10.18 2.22 -11.98
CA GLY A 56 -10.06 2.88 -13.28
C GLY A 56 -10.09 4.41 -13.22
N MET A 57 -10.39 5.01 -12.06
CA MET A 57 -10.40 6.46 -11.92
C MET A 57 -9.01 6.96 -11.55
N ARG A 58 -8.53 7.95 -12.30
CA ARG A 58 -7.29 8.68 -12.02
C ARG A 58 -7.65 10.09 -11.61
N ILE A 59 -7.56 10.37 -10.31
CA ILE A 59 -7.98 11.65 -9.75
C ILE A 59 -6.80 12.30 -9.05
N SER A 60 -6.62 13.60 -9.24
CA SER A 60 -5.66 14.38 -8.49
C SER A 60 -6.08 14.44 -7.02
N ILE A 61 -5.14 14.15 -6.13
CA ILE A 61 -5.35 14.29 -4.71
C ILE A 61 -5.49 15.78 -4.40
N VAL A 62 -6.63 16.17 -3.83
CA VAL A 62 -6.89 17.58 -3.44
C VAL A 62 -6.75 17.80 -1.93
N ALA A 63 -6.54 16.73 -1.17
CA ALA A 63 -6.49 16.74 0.29
C ALA A 63 -5.16 16.17 0.78
N ASP A 64 -4.60 16.70 1.87
CA ASP A 64 -3.39 16.14 2.48
C ASP A 64 -3.72 14.84 3.24
N LEU A 65 -3.70 13.71 2.51
CA LEU A 65 -4.04 12.40 3.06
C LEU A 65 -3.06 11.93 4.14
N ASN A 66 -1.82 12.45 4.13
CA ASN A 66 -0.76 12.07 5.06
C ASN A 66 -1.10 12.49 6.51
N VAL A 67 -1.93 13.53 6.68
CA VAL A 67 -2.43 13.97 7.99
C VAL A 67 -3.48 13.02 8.57
N ALA A 68 -4.24 12.34 7.70
CA ALA A 68 -5.37 11.50 8.12
C ALA A 68 -5.04 10.01 8.17
N MET A 69 -4.06 9.55 7.40
CA MET A 69 -3.62 8.16 7.36
C MET A 69 -2.17 8.06 6.90
N PRO A 70 -1.45 6.95 7.19
CA PRO A 70 -0.15 6.70 6.59
C PRO A 70 -0.29 6.68 5.07
N PHE A 71 0.23 7.68 4.38
CA PHE A 71 0.11 7.82 2.93
C PHE A 71 1.40 8.42 2.38
N SER A 72 1.63 8.29 1.07
CA SER A 72 2.73 8.94 0.37
C SER A 72 2.23 9.42 -0.99
N ASP A 73 2.21 10.74 -1.16
CA ASP A 73 1.82 11.37 -2.42
C ASP A 73 2.79 11.02 -3.55
N ASP A 74 4.06 10.79 -3.21
CA ASP A 74 5.10 10.39 -4.17
C ASP A 74 4.84 8.99 -4.73
N VAL A 75 4.52 8.04 -3.85
CA VAL A 75 4.13 6.68 -4.28
C VAL A 75 2.86 6.74 -5.12
N TYR A 76 1.85 7.48 -4.69
CA TYR A 76 0.62 7.62 -5.47
C TYR A 76 0.88 8.19 -6.87
N ARG A 77 1.69 9.25 -6.97
CA ARG A 77 2.08 9.85 -8.26
C ARG A 77 2.86 8.87 -9.13
N GLN A 78 3.79 8.10 -8.57
CA GLN A 78 4.50 7.07 -9.32
C GLN A 78 3.56 6.00 -9.86
N LEU A 79 2.62 5.51 -9.04
CA LEU A 79 1.64 4.50 -9.48
C LEU A 79 0.69 5.05 -10.55
N ALA A 80 0.37 6.34 -10.46
CA ALA A 80 -0.45 6.99 -11.46
C ALA A 80 0.36 7.15 -12.74
N ASP A 81 1.46 7.88 -12.72
CA ASP A 81 2.06 8.43 -13.94
C ASP A 81 3.07 7.49 -14.59
N LEU A 82 3.64 6.54 -13.85
CA LEU A 82 4.61 5.59 -14.38
C LEU A 82 3.95 4.30 -14.87
N PRO A 83 4.52 3.64 -15.89
CA PRO A 83 4.08 2.32 -16.30
C PRO A 83 4.37 1.26 -15.22
N PRO A 84 3.62 0.12 -15.18
CA PRO A 84 3.72 -0.87 -14.11
C PRO A 84 5.13 -1.41 -13.79
N HIS A 85 6.01 -1.50 -14.79
CA HIS A 85 7.39 -1.99 -14.59
C HIS A 85 8.30 -0.97 -13.89
N GLN A 86 7.85 0.26 -13.70
CA GLN A 86 8.55 1.32 -12.97
C GLN A 86 7.87 1.64 -11.62
N HIS A 87 6.81 0.90 -11.27
CA HIS A 87 6.15 1.09 -9.99
C HIS A 87 7.10 0.73 -8.85
N PRO A 88 7.07 1.50 -7.74
CA PRO A 88 7.85 1.14 -6.57
C PRO A 88 7.39 -0.23 -6.05
N ARG A 89 8.31 -0.95 -5.41
CA ARG A 89 7.96 -2.18 -4.71
C ARG A 89 7.16 -1.83 -3.45
N LEU A 90 5.96 -2.37 -3.34
CA LEU A 90 5.04 -2.13 -2.23
C LEU A 90 4.63 -3.44 -1.54
N CYS A 91 4.49 -3.37 -0.21
CA CYS A 91 3.93 -4.47 0.57
C CYS A 91 2.48 -4.70 0.13
N GLN A 92 2.17 -5.92 -0.30
CA GLN A 92 0.83 -6.24 -0.84
C GLN A 92 -0.29 -6.19 0.21
N ARG A 93 0.05 -6.07 1.50
CA ARG A 93 -0.93 -5.95 2.58
C ARG A 93 -1.16 -4.52 3.07
N CYS A 94 -0.11 -3.72 3.16
CA CYS A 94 -0.20 -2.38 3.78
C CYS A 94 0.34 -1.23 2.93
N GLY A 95 0.81 -1.50 1.71
CA GLY A 95 1.31 -0.48 0.78
C GLY A 95 2.54 0.25 1.30
N TRP A 96 3.26 -0.30 2.27
CA TRP A 96 4.55 0.22 2.70
C TRP A 96 5.58 0.03 1.60
N ASP A 97 6.38 1.06 1.36
CA ASP A 97 7.51 1.06 0.45
C ASP A 97 8.83 1.10 1.24
N GLU A 98 9.90 0.58 0.63
CA GLU A 98 11.20 0.44 1.29
C GLU A 98 11.95 1.76 1.55
N ARG A 99 11.49 2.88 0.98
CA ARG A 99 12.09 4.20 1.21
C ARG A 99 11.54 4.88 2.45
N THR A 100 10.45 4.37 3.02
CA THR A 100 9.84 4.92 4.22
C THR A 100 10.29 4.15 5.46
N GLU A 101 11.06 4.80 6.33
CA GLU A 101 11.46 4.21 7.62
C GLU A 101 10.28 4.22 8.61
N VAL A 102 9.78 3.03 8.96
CA VAL A 102 8.69 2.86 9.94
C VAL A 102 9.08 1.79 10.94
N PRO A 103 8.90 1.98 12.26
CA PRO A 103 9.22 0.93 13.25
C PRO A 103 8.44 -0.37 13.00
N ASP A 104 9.10 -1.53 13.15
CA ASP A 104 8.55 -2.87 12.88
C ASP A 104 7.93 -3.58 14.11
N CYS A 105 7.71 -2.83 15.19
CA CYS A 105 7.20 -3.28 16.50
C CYS A 105 8.13 -4.21 17.30
N ALA A 106 9.33 -4.55 16.81
CA ALA A 106 10.26 -5.48 17.45
C ALA A 106 11.69 -4.92 17.58
N ASP A 107 11.79 -3.62 17.90
CA ASP A 107 13.04 -2.87 18.07
C ASP A 107 13.89 -2.71 16.79
N GLY A 108 13.23 -2.55 15.63
CA GLY A 108 13.88 -2.22 14.36
C GLY A 108 12.99 -1.42 13.41
N PHE A 109 13.50 -1.16 12.21
CA PHE A 109 12.72 -0.61 11.10
C PHE A 109 12.09 -1.73 10.28
N THR A 110 10.94 -1.42 9.70
CA THR A 110 10.20 -2.30 8.80
C THR A 110 11.10 -2.66 7.63
N SER A 111 11.19 -3.95 7.35
CA SER A 111 11.92 -4.49 6.20
C SER A 111 11.04 -5.49 5.47
N TRP A 112 11.53 -6.04 4.36
CA TRP A 112 10.85 -7.13 3.66
C TRP A 112 10.94 -8.42 4.47
N SER A 113 9.84 -9.18 4.53
CA SER A 113 9.84 -10.50 5.15
C SER A 113 10.81 -11.44 4.41
N ARG A 114 11.48 -12.30 5.19
CA ARG A 114 12.38 -13.33 4.66
C ARG A 114 11.62 -14.54 4.14
N ASP A 115 10.47 -14.85 4.74
CA ASP A 115 9.64 -16.01 4.42
C ASP A 115 8.66 -15.71 3.27
N ASP A 116 8.15 -14.47 3.19
CA ASP A 116 7.29 -13.97 2.12
C ASP A 116 7.74 -12.58 1.65
N THR A 117 8.49 -12.57 0.55
CA THR A 117 9.02 -11.34 -0.06
C THR A 117 7.95 -10.36 -0.57
N THR A 118 6.66 -10.73 -0.59
CA THR A 118 5.56 -9.85 -1.02
C THR A 118 5.02 -8.96 0.11
N ILE A 119 5.39 -9.23 1.36
CA ILE A 119 4.93 -8.50 2.54
C ILE A 119 6.11 -7.96 3.37
N CYS A 120 5.83 -6.96 4.20
CA CYS A 120 6.81 -6.43 5.15
C CYS A 120 6.77 -7.16 6.49
N THR A 121 7.86 -7.08 7.27
CA THR A 121 8.01 -7.70 8.59
C THR A 121 6.90 -7.30 9.57
N ARG A 122 6.40 -6.07 9.48
CA ARG A 122 5.24 -5.62 10.29
C ARG A 122 3.97 -6.43 9.96
N CYS A 123 3.67 -6.64 8.69
CA CYS A 123 2.50 -7.40 8.26
C CYS A 123 2.65 -8.91 8.48
N GLU A 124 3.88 -9.42 8.38
CA GLU A 124 4.22 -10.80 8.74
C GLU A 124 3.91 -11.06 10.22
N ARG A 125 4.39 -10.19 11.12
CA ARG A 125 4.13 -10.30 12.57
C ARG A 125 2.64 -10.20 12.90
N GLN A 126 1.92 -9.29 12.25
CA GLN A 126 0.46 -9.17 12.43
C GLN A 126 -0.31 -10.41 11.95
N ALA A 127 0.25 -11.22 11.05
CA ALA A 127 -0.35 -12.48 10.63
C ALA A 127 -0.10 -13.61 11.63
N ALA A 128 1.01 -13.52 12.38
CA ALA A 128 1.44 -14.52 13.35
C ALA A 128 0.88 -14.28 14.76
N ALA A 129 0.30 -13.09 15.02
CA ALA A 129 -0.38 -12.71 16.26
C ALA A 129 -1.88 -13.03 16.20
#